data_AF-A0A2Z5N0K3-F1
#
_entry.id   AF-A0A2Z5N0K3-F1
#
_cell.length_a   1.000
_cell.length_b   1.000
_cell.length_c   1.000
_cell.angle_alpha   90.00
_cell.angle_beta   90.00
_cell.angle_gamma   90.00
#
_symmetry.space_group_name_H-M   'P 1'
#
loop_
_entity.id
_entity.type
_entity.pdbx_description
1 polymer ?
#
loop_
_entity_poly.entity_id
_entity_poly.type
_entity_poly.pdbx_seq_one_letter_code
_entity_poly.pdbx_strand_id
1 'polypeptide(L)'
;MPRFKVKPLPLVDLERRDTLSLRTIVHYDPNARRPSTPILVGKYVVGRRPLPDSVHTLYMILDGAEIAHSQISIPSEGDCASAIKRLRDAKRAAGLAASKAINKAKKPSKARSQTAEEVA
;
A
#
# COMPACT_ATOMS: atom_id res chain seq x y z
N MET A 1 53.67 10.30 26.77
CA MET A 1 53.07 10.11 28.12
C MET A 1 51.57 10.39 28.04
N PRO A 2 50.68 9.90 28.92
CA PRO A 2 50.35 8.52 29.30
C PRO A 2 48.88 8.12 28.94
N ARG A 3 48.55 6.84 29.12
CA ARG A 3 47.29 6.16 28.75
C ARG A 3 46.06 6.65 29.53
N PHE A 4 44.98 7.02 28.84
CA PHE A 4 43.66 7.25 29.44
C PHE A 4 43.12 5.95 30.06
N LYS A 5 42.94 5.92 31.38
CA LYS A 5 42.22 4.86 32.10
C LYS A 5 40.76 5.27 32.25
N VAL A 6 39.86 4.69 31.46
CA VAL A 6 38.41 4.78 31.72
C VAL A 6 38.08 3.71 32.76
N LYS A 7 37.64 4.13 33.95
CA LYS A 7 37.07 3.24 34.96
C LYS A 7 35.58 3.03 34.63
N PRO A 8 35.06 1.80 34.55
CA PRO A 8 33.62 1.58 34.42
C PRO A 8 32.90 1.92 35.73
N LEU A 9 31.69 2.46 35.58
CA LEU A 9 30.81 3.08 36.57
C LEU A 9 30.49 2.18 37.78
N PRO A 10 30.26 2.73 38.98
CA PRO A 10 29.39 2.08 39.94
C PRO A 10 27.93 2.30 39.52
N LEU A 11 27.20 1.21 39.36
CA LEU A 11 25.74 1.20 39.27
C LEU A 11 25.20 1.67 40.63
N VAL A 12 25.02 2.98 40.78
CA VAL A 12 24.28 3.53 41.91
C VAL A 12 22.81 3.44 41.53
N ASP A 13 22.11 2.57 42.26
CA ASP A 13 20.66 2.44 42.24
C ASP A 13 20.07 3.72 42.86
N LEU A 14 20.01 4.78 42.05
CA LEU A 14 19.36 6.02 42.44
C LEU A 14 17.86 5.82 42.23
N GLU A 15 17.13 5.75 43.34
CA GLU A 15 15.68 5.94 43.39
C GLU A 15 15.31 7.25 42.65
N ARG A 16 14.95 7.12 41.37
CA ARG A 16 14.71 8.26 40.48
C ARG A 16 13.37 8.92 40.82
N ARG A 17 13.44 10.08 41.47
CA ARG A 17 12.33 10.99 41.74
C ARG A 17 12.14 12.06 40.64
N ASP A 18 12.24 11.68 39.36
CA ASP A 18 12.04 12.60 38.25
C ASP A 18 11.01 12.05 37.26
N THR A 19 9.90 12.77 37.10
CA THR A 19 8.69 12.43 36.35
C THR A 19 8.83 12.45 34.82
N LEU A 20 10.06 12.39 34.29
CA LEU A 20 10.33 12.36 32.86
C LEU A 20 11.18 11.14 32.52
N SER A 21 10.57 10.20 31.81
CA SER A 21 11.28 9.07 31.23
C SER A 21 12.47 9.55 30.38
N LEU A 22 13.58 8.81 30.43
CA LEU A 22 14.74 9.10 29.59
C LEU A 22 14.28 9.13 28.12
N ARG A 23 14.53 10.25 27.43
CA ARG A 23 14.25 10.36 25.99
C ARG A 23 15.15 9.37 25.25
N THR A 24 14.58 8.28 24.76
CA THR A 24 15.24 7.40 23.78
C THR A 24 15.24 8.09 22.42
N ILE A 25 16.41 8.55 21.97
CA ILE A 25 16.61 9.06 20.63
C ILE A 25 17.02 7.88 19.74
N VAL A 26 16.18 7.54 18.77
CA VAL A 26 16.52 6.52 17.75
C VAL A 26 17.01 7.27 16.52
N HIS A 27 18.31 7.13 16.21
CA HIS A 27 18.87 7.66 14.97
C HIS A 27 18.49 6.77 13.79
N TYR A 28 18.01 7.40 12.74
CA TYR A 28 17.66 6.71 11.50
C TYR A 28 18.93 6.44 10.68
N ASP A 29 19.20 5.17 10.39
CA ASP A 29 20.26 4.75 9.47
C ASP A 29 19.66 4.54 8.06
N PRO A 30 20.03 5.38 7.07
CA PRO A 30 19.51 5.25 5.70
C PRO A 30 19.99 3.97 4.99
N ASN A 31 21.14 3.42 5.39
CA ASN A 31 21.77 2.25 4.76
C ASN A 31 21.36 0.93 5.43
N ALA A 32 20.72 0.97 6.59
CA ALA A 32 20.22 -0.22 7.24
C ALA A 32 19.17 -0.93 6.37
N ARG A 33 19.36 -2.23 6.17
CA ARG A 33 18.42 -3.06 5.39
C ARG A 33 17.05 -3.03 6.06
N ARG A 34 16.09 -2.40 5.40
CA ARG A 34 14.72 -2.28 5.93
C ARG A 34 13.91 -3.53 5.67
N PRO A 35 12.90 -3.83 6.51
CA PRO A 35 12.10 -5.01 6.32
C PRO A 35 11.20 -4.82 5.10
N SER A 36 11.42 -5.66 4.10
CA SER A 36 10.62 -5.76 2.87
C SER A 36 9.69 -6.98 2.88
N THR A 37 9.70 -7.74 3.98
CA THR A 37 8.85 -8.92 4.13
C THR A 37 7.39 -8.49 4.23
N PRO A 38 6.46 -9.19 3.56
CA PRO A 38 5.04 -8.91 3.72
C PRO A 38 4.60 -9.15 5.16
N ILE A 39 3.59 -8.39 5.59
CA ILE A 39 2.96 -8.52 6.90
C ILE A 39 1.52 -8.99 6.74
N LEU A 40 1.01 -9.68 7.77
CA LEU A 40 -0.39 -10.04 7.87
C LEU A 40 -1.11 -9.01 8.72
N VAL A 41 -2.18 -8.43 8.16
CA VAL A 41 -3.10 -7.55 8.87
C VAL A 41 -4.44 -8.27 8.96
N GLY A 42 -4.70 -8.91 10.09
CA GLY A 42 -5.83 -9.83 10.23
C GLY A 42 -5.72 -10.97 9.21
N LYS A 43 -6.69 -11.05 8.30
CA LYS A 43 -6.71 -12.02 7.20
C LYS A 43 -6.06 -11.56 5.89
N TYR A 44 -5.57 -10.32 5.82
CA TYR A 44 -5.08 -9.71 4.58
C TYR A 44 -3.56 -9.71 4.52
N VAL A 45 -3.04 -9.88 3.30
CA VAL A 45 -1.60 -9.79 3.02
C VAL A 45 -1.26 -8.37 2.59
N VAL A 46 -0.30 -7.75 3.27
CA VAL A 46 0.17 -6.41 2.95
C VAL A 46 1.67 -6.48 2.64
N GLY A 47 2.02 -6.19 1.38
CA GLY A 47 3.40 -6.06 0.93
C GLY A 47 4.06 -4.83 1.53
N ARG A 48 5.36 -4.92 1.80
CA ARG A 48 6.18 -3.82 2.29
C ARG A 48 7.26 -3.48 1.28
N ARG A 49 7.28 -2.24 0.82
CA ARG A 49 8.30 -1.72 -0.08
C ARG A 49 8.92 -0.45 0.51
N PRO A 50 10.10 -0.55 1.14
CA PRO A 50 10.87 0.62 1.53
C PRO A 50 11.13 1.51 0.30
N LEU A 51 10.87 2.81 0.42
CA LEU A 51 11.18 3.75 -0.66
C LEU A 51 12.67 4.13 -0.60
N PRO A 52 13.34 4.21 -1.76
CA PRO A 52 14.69 4.76 -1.82
C PRO A 52 14.67 6.22 -1.35
N ASP A 53 15.72 6.64 -0.65
CA ASP A 53 15.94 8.03 -0.22
C ASP A 53 14.86 8.64 0.69
N SER A 54 13.90 7.84 1.16
CA SER A 54 12.84 8.25 2.07
C SER A 54 12.81 7.38 3.30
N VAL A 55 12.41 7.93 4.45
CA VAL A 55 12.19 7.19 5.70
C VAL A 55 10.96 6.27 5.59
N HIS A 56 10.07 6.56 4.65
CA HIS A 56 8.77 5.90 4.52
C HIS A 56 8.86 4.50 3.90
N THR A 57 7.95 3.63 4.34
CA THR A 57 7.69 2.33 3.72
C THR A 57 6.34 2.39 3.02
N LEU A 58 6.30 2.00 1.75
CA LEU A 58 5.05 1.84 1.02
C LEU A 58 4.43 0.49 1.42
N TYR A 59 3.22 0.55 1.96
CA TYR A 59 2.39 -0.61 2.26
C TYR A 59 1.44 -0.85 1.11
N MET A 60 1.47 -2.06 0.55
CA MET A 60 0.71 -2.46 -0.63
C MET A 60 -0.29 -3.53 -0.22
N ILE A 61 -1.59 -3.21 -0.25
CA ILE A 61 -2.67 -4.14 0.10
C ILE A 61 -2.87 -5.10 -1.08
N LEU A 62 -2.70 -6.41 -0.85
CA LEU A 62 -2.74 -7.42 -1.90
C LEU A 62 -4.06 -8.21 -1.87
N ASP A 63 -4.65 -8.45 -3.04
CA ASP A 63 -5.72 -9.44 -3.28
C ASP A 63 -5.16 -10.52 -4.23
N GLY A 64 -4.48 -11.52 -3.66
CA GLY A 64 -3.71 -12.51 -4.42
C GLY A 64 -2.47 -11.90 -5.08
N ALA A 65 -2.44 -11.88 -6.42
CA ALA A 65 -1.32 -11.32 -7.20
C ALA A 65 -1.49 -9.81 -7.51
N GLU A 66 -2.65 -9.23 -7.21
CA GLU A 66 -2.97 -7.86 -7.58
C GLU A 66 -2.91 -6.91 -6.38
N ILE A 67 -2.54 -5.66 -6.66
CA ILE A 67 -2.45 -4.60 -5.67
C ILE A 67 -3.78 -3.86 -5.65
N ALA A 68 -4.50 -3.96 -4.55
CA ALA A 68 -5.77 -3.27 -4.34
C ALA A 68 -5.58 -1.78 -4.04
N HIS A 69 -4.60 -1.47 -3.19
CA HIS A 69 -4.29 -0.09 -2.82
C HIS A 69 -2.87 0.00 -2.26
N SER A 70 -2.28 1.19 -2.30
CA SER A 70 -0.97 1.47 -1.73
C SER A 70 -1.00 2.73 -0.90
N GLN A 71 -0.38 2.71 0.28
CA GLN A 71 -0.34 3.84 1.21
C GLN A 71 0.96 3.85 2.03
N ILE A 72 1.25 4.99 2.67
CA ILE A 72 2.49 5.19 3.44
C ILE A 72 2.35 4.70 4.89
N SER A 73 1.14 4.79 5.46
CA SER A 73 0.83 4.30 6.80
C SER A 73 0.51 2.81 6.80
N ILE A 74 0.75 2.14 7.93
CA ILE A 74 0.32 0.75 8.11
C ILE A 74 -1.22 0.73 8.04
N PRO A 75 -1.82 -0.05 7.12
CA PRO A 75 -3.27 -0.12 6.99
C PRO A 75 -3.90 -0.86 8.16
N SER A 76 -5.11 -0.44 8.54
CA SER A 76 -5.97 -1.24 9.41
C SER A 76 -6.65 -2.38 8.64
N GLU A 77 -7.24 -3.32 9.37
CA GLU A 77 -8.02 -4.41 8.74
C GLU A 77 -9.24 -3.87 7.96
N GLY A 78 -9.88 -2.81 8.45
CA GLY A 78 -10.99 -2.14 7.77
C GLY A 78 -10.57 -1.49 6.46
N ASP A 79 -9.40 -0.84 6.45
CA ASP A 79 -8.84 -0.23 5.24
C ASP A 79 -8.57 -1.30 4.18
N CYS A 80 -7.97 -2.43 4.58
CA CYS A 80 -7.72 -3.58 3.70
C CYS A 80 -9.02 -4.13 3.10
N ALA A 81 -10.03 -4.35 3.95
CA ALA A 81 -11.33 -4.84 3.51
C ALA A 81 -11.98 -3.90 2.47
N SER A 82 -11.94 -2.60 2.75
CA SER A 82 -12.54 -1.59 1.87
C SER A 82 -11.80 -1.47 0.53
N ALA A 83 -10.47 -1.51 0.54
CA ALA A 83 -9.64 -1.44 -0.65
C ALA A 83 -9.90 -2.63 -1.58
N ILE A 84 -9.94 -3.84 -1.03
CA ILE A 84 -10.20 -5.07 -1.80
C ILE A 84 -11.62 -5.06 -2.36
N LYS A 85 -12.61 -4.63 -1.58
CA LYS A 85 -13.99 -4.50 -2.06
C LYS A 85 -14.07 -3.54 -3.25
N ARG A 86 -13.43 -2.37 -3.16
CA ARG A 86 -13.38 -1.38 -4.25
C ARG A 86 -12.72 -1.96 -5.51
N LEU A 87 -11.62 -2.70 -5.38
CA LEU A 87 -10.97 -3.36 -6.52
C LEU A 87 -11.91 -4.37 -7.19
N ARG A 88 -12.59 -5.21 -6.41
CA ARG A 88 -13.51 -6.22 -6.96
C ARG A 88 -14.73 -5.60 -7.62
N ASP A 89 -15.27 -4.54 -7.04
CA ASP A 89 -16.39 -3.79 -7.60
C ASP A 89 -15.98 -3.11 -8.93
N ALA A 90 -14.79 -2.52 -8.99
CA ALA A 90 -14.24 -1.95 -10.22
C ALA A 90 -14.07 -2.99 -11.33
N LYS A 91 -13.54 -4.18 -11.01
CA LYS A 91 -13.44 -5.29 -11.97
C LYS A 91 -14.79 -5.75 -12.48
N ARG A 92 -15.78 -5.87 -11.59
CA ARG A 92 -17.14 -6.26 -11.97
C ARG A 92 -17.75 -5.21 -12.90
N ALA A 93 -17.59 -3.92 -12.59
CA ALA A 93 -18.07 -2.83 -13.43
C ALA A 93 -17.41 -2.85 -14.82
N ALA A 94 -16.09 -3.07 -14.88
CA ALA A 94 -15.35 -3.20 -16.14
C ALA A 94 -15.85 -4.38 -16.98
N GLY A 95 -16.09 -5.55 -16.37
CA GLY A 95 -16.64 -6.72 -17.06
C GLY A 95 -18.06 -6.49 -17.62
N LEU A 96 -18.91 -5.79 -16.86
CA LEU A 96 -20.24 -5.40 -17.32
C LEU A 96 -20.17 -4.38 -18.47
N ALA A 97 -19.24 -3.43 -18.43
CA ALA A 97 -19.04 -2.48 -19.52
C ALA A 97 -18.54 -3.17 -20.79
N ALA A 98 -17.58 -4.10 -20.66
CA ALA A 98 -17.07 -4.88 -21.77
C ALA A 98 -18.17 -5.74 -22.43
N SER A 99 -18.97 -6.45 -21.64
CA SER A 99 -20.09 -7.24 -22.17
C SER A 99 -21.16 -6.38 -22.85
N LYS A 100 -21.50 -5.21 -22.29
CA LYS A 100 -22.39 -4.23 -22.95
C LYS A 100 -21.83 -3.75 -24.28
N ALA A 101 -20.54 -3.44 -24.36
CA ALA A 101 -19.88 -3.01 -25.58
C ALA A 101 -19.90 -4.11 -26.66
N ILE A 102 -19.59 -5.35 -26.28
CA ILE A 102 -19.65 -6.51 -27.17
C ILE A 102 -21.09 -6.74 -27.68
N ASN A 103 -22.08 -6.68 -26.78
CA ASN A 103 -23.47 -6.85 -27.16
C ASN A 103 -23.97 -5.73 -28.07
N LYS A 104 -23.50 -4.48 -27.88
CA LYS A 104 -23.80 -3.37 -28.78
C LYS A 104 -23.17 -3.58 -30.16
N ALA A 105 -21.93 -4.07 -30.22
CA ALA A 105 -21.25 -4.37 -31.49
C ALA A 105 -21.88 -5.55 -32.24
N LYS A 106 -22.39 -6.56 -31.53
CA LYS A 106 -23.08 -7.72 -32.12
C LYS A 106 -24.48 -7.39 -32.67
N LYS A 107 -25.10 -6.28 -32.26
CA LYS A 107 -26.39 -5.87 -32.81
C LYS A 107 -26.19 -5.41 -34.25
N PRO A 108 -26.87 -6.01 -35.24
CA PRO A 108 -26.77 -5.55 -36.62
C PRO A 108 -27.26 -4.09 -36.68
N SER A 109 -26.44 -3.24 -37.28
CA SER A 109 -26.79 -1.86 -37.56
C SER A 109 -28.03 -1.83 -38.46
N LYS A 110 -29.20 -1.50 -37.89
CA LYS A 110 -30.34 -1.05 -38.69
C LYS A 110 -30.05 0.37 -39.19
N ALA A 111 -29.14 0.50 -40.16
CA ALA A 111 -28.93 1.73 -40.90
C ALA A 111 -28.21 1.45 -42.22
N ARG A 112 -28.95 0.95 -43.22
CA ARG A 112 -28.82 1.40 -44.63
C ARG A 112 -29.99 0.87 -45.48
N SER A 113 -31.15 1.49 -45.31
CA SER A 113 -32.26 1.38 -46.25
C SER A 113 -32.94 2.73 -46.35
N GLN A 114 -32.29 3.68 -47.00
CA GLN A 114 -32.86 4.96 -47.45
C GLN A 114 -31.80 5.68 -48.29
N THR A 115 -31.75 5.34 -49.58
CA THR A 115 -31.43 6.24 -50.71
C THR A 115 -31.72 5.45 -51.97
N ALA A 116 -32.99 5.32 -52.31
CA ALA A 116 -33.42 5.12 -53.68
C ALA A 116 -34.03 6.46 -54.09
N GLU A 117 -33.23 7.30 -54.73
CA GLU A 117 -33.73 8.43 -55.51
C GLU A 117 -33.06 8.32 -56.87
N GLU A 118 -33.76 7.66 -57.80
CA GLU A 118 -33.55 7.74 -59.23
C GLU A 118 -34.82 8.38 -59.79
N VAL A 119 -34.80 9.69 -60.04
CA VAL A 119 -35.79 10.40 -60.88
C VAL A 119 -35.11 11.59 -61.55
N ALA A 120 -35.32 11.66 -62.88
CA ALA A 120 -35.03 12.71 -63.87
C ALA A 120 -33.67 12.66 -64.58
#